data_AF-A0A9P9TJ59-F1
#
_entry.id   AF-A0A9P9TJ59-F1
#
_cell.length_a   1.000
_cell.length_b   1.000
_cell.length_c   1.000
_cell.angle_alpha   90.00
_cell.angle_beta   90.00
_cell.angle_gamma   90.00
#
_symmetry.space_group_name_H-M   'P 1'
#
loop_
_entity.id
_entity.type
_entity.pdbx_description
1 polymer ?
#
loop_
_entity_poly.entity_id
_entity_poly.type
_entity_poly.pdbx_seq_one_letter_code
_entity_poly.pdbx_strand_id
1 'polypeptide(L)'
;MSSIIARSAFRAAPRFQGAPGLRRWASAAAEGEREAGKQAIKTGAKRDPELYVLLAIMSGVFGLAGWHFSRSPTSASSERSVAKATDSEPWKDGGAGPYQYHPGGDTSVKKDAPSALNVVVIPNVTLPKELHDTYNKWGKDGY
;
A
#
# COMPACT_ATOMS: atom_id res chain seq x y z
N MET A 1 -1.71 69.87 -10.58
CA MET A 1 -0.62 68.89 -10.36
C MET A 1 -1.22 67.52 -10.64
N SER A 2 -1.28 67.08 -11.89
CA SER A 2 -0.21 66.39 -12.64
C SER A 2 0.04 64.96 -12.14
N SER A 3 -0.35 63.99 -13.00
CA SER A 3 0.26 62.66 -13.24
C SER A 3 0.43 61.73 -12.02
N ILE A 4 -0.03 60.48 -12.03
CA ILE A 4 0.50 59.39 -12.87
C ILE A 4 -0.56 58.30 -13.01
N ILE A 5 -0.90 57.98 -14.24
CA ILE A 5 -1.71 56.82 -14.63
C ILE A 5 -0.77 55.61 -14.63
N ALA A 6 -0.88 54.73 -13.63
CA ALA A 6 -0.19 53.45 -13.64
C ALA A 6 -1.00 52.45 -14.48
N ARG A 7 -0.60 52.29 -15.75
CA ARG A 7 -1.05 51.19 -16.61
C ARG A 7 -0.36 49.90 -16.16
N SER A 8 -1.00 49.12 -15.28
CA SER A 8 -0.59 47.73 -15.03
C SER A 8 -1.20 46.84 -16.10
N ALA A 9 -0.40 46.53 -17.13
CA ALA A 9 -0.74 45.54 -18.14
C ALA A 9 -0.73 44.13 -17.51
N PHE A 10 -1.90 43.61 -17.15
CA PHE A 10 -2.05 42.18 -16.92
C PHE A 10 -1.96 41.46 -18.27
N ARG A 11 -0.80 40.83 -18.51
CA ARG A 11 -0.60 39.87 -19.59
C ARG A 11 -1.69 38.79 -19.52
N ALA A 12 -2.51 38.71 -20.56
CA ALA A 12 -3.35 37.54 -20.81
C ALA A 12 -2.43 36.33 -21.01
N ALA A 13 -2.39 35.42 -20.04
CA ALA A 13 -1.83 34.10 -20.25
C ALA A 13 -2.76 33.32 -21.19
N PRO A 14 -2.27 32.63 -22.22
CA PRO A 14 -3.11 31.75 -23.02
C PRO A 14 -3.59 30.62 -22.10
N ARG A 15 -4.90 30.56 -21.88
CA ARG A 15 -5.53 29.39 -21.29
C ARG A 15 -5.25 28.22 -22.22
N PHE A 16 -4.47 27.24 -21.77
CA PHE A 16 -4.38 25.94 -22.41
C PHE A 16 -5.80 25.36 -22.40
N GLN A 17 -6.53 25.51 -23.49
CA GLN A 17 -7.70 24.69 -23.76
C GLN A 17 -7.15 23.29 -24.01
N GLY A 18 -7.19 22.45 -22.98
CA GLY A 18 -7.03 21.01 -23.16
C GLY A 18 -8.00 20.60 -24.27
N ALA A 19 -7.48 20.09 -25.37
CA ALA A 19 -8.29 19.58 -26.46
C ALA A 19 -9.36 18.65 -25.85
N PRO A 20 -10.64 18.75 -26.24
CA PRO A 20 -11.61 17.75 -25.84
C PRO A 20 -11.05 16.42 -26.33
N GLY A 21 -10.59 15.59 -25.40
CA GLY A 21 -10.07 14.27 -25.71
C GLY A 21 -11.13 13.58 -26.54
N LEU A 22 -10.81 13.37 -27.82
CA LEU A 22 -11.65 12.67 -28.76
C LEU A 22 -11.96 11.29 -28.13
N ARG A 23 -13.10 11.18 -27.45
CA ARG A 23 -13.76 9.91 -27.13
C ARG A 23 -14.29 9.31 -28.43
N ARG A 24 -13.41 9.15 -29.42
CA ARG A 24 -13.70 8.63 -30.74
C ARG A 24 -13.59 7.11 -30.74
N TRP A 25 -13.96 6.42 -29.66
CA TRP A 25 -13.90 4.96 -29.61
C TRP A 25 -15.14 4.29 -29.00
N ALA A 26 -16.22 5.04 -28.77
CA ALA A 26 -17.47 4.51 -28.25
C ALA A 26 -18.63 4.80 -29.22
N SER A 27 -18.52 4.35 -30.47
CA SER A 27 -19.66 4.23 -31.38
C SER A 27 -20.06 2.76 -31.46
N ALA A 28 -21.36 2.46 -31.46
CA ALA A 28 -21.89 1.09 -31.59
C ALA A 28 -21.43 0.39 -32.91
N ALA A 29 -21.05 1.16 -33.93
CA ALA A 29 -20.37 0.63 -35.13
C ALA A 29 -19.02 -0.04 -34.80
N ALA A 30 -18.29 0.47 -33.81
CA ALA A 30 -17.06 -0.12 -33.32
C ALA A 30 -17.31 -1.38 -32.47
N GLU A 31 -18.52 -1.61 -31.95
CA GLU A 31 -18.87 -2.90 -31.32
C GLU A 31 -19.01 -4.01 -32.36
N GLY A 32 -19.73 -3.75 -33.46
CA GLY A 32 -19.86 -4.69 -34.58
C GLY A 32 -18.50 -5.04 -35.21
N GLU A 33 -17.63 -4.05 -35.43
CA GLU A 33 -16.27 -4.29 -35.93
C GLU A 33 -15.39 -5.03 -34.92
N ARG A 34 -15.54 -4.77 -33.62
CA ARG A 34 -14.83 -5.53 -32.57
C ARG A 34 -15.35 -6.97 -32.46
N GLU A 35 -16.63 -7.20 -32.64
CA GLU A 35 -17.20 -8.56 -32.65
C GLU A 35 -16.72 -9.35 -33.86
N ALA A 36 -16.73 -8.74 -35.05
CA ALA A 36 -16.14 -9.32 -36.25
C ALA A 36 -14.64 -9.59 -36.07
N GLY A 37 -13.89 -8.64 -35.48
CA GLY A 37 -12.48 -8.81 -35.15
C GLY A 37 -12.22 -9.94 -34.15
N LYS A 38 -13.05 -10.06 -33.10
CA LYS A 38 -12.98 -11.17 -32.13
C LYS A 38 -13.27 -12.52 -32.80
N GLN A 39 -14.22 -12.58 -33.73
CA GLN A 39 -14.52 -13.81 -34.47
C GLN A 39 -13.39 -14.20 -35.42
N ALA A 40 -12.79 -13.23 -36.12
CA ALA A 40 -11.63 -13.45 -36.98
C ALA A 40 -10.42 -13.97 -36.17
N ILE A 41 -10.14 -13.36 -35.02
CA ILE A 41 -9.07 -13.81 -34.10
C ILE A 41 -9.35 -15.22 -33.57
N LYS A 42 -10.59 -15.51 -33.14
CA LYS A 42 -10.98 -16.87 -32.70
C LYS A 42 -10.84 -17.90 -33.81
N THR A 43 -11.09 -17.51 -35.05
CA THR A 43 -10.98 -18.41 -36.21
C THR A 43 -9.52 -18.68 -36.56
N GLY A 44 -8.66 -17.66 -36.51
CA GLY A 44 -7.21 -17.81 -36.65
C GLY A 44 -6.61 -18.65 -35.53
N ALA A 45 -6.95 -18.33 -34.26
CA ALA A 45 -6.42 -19.02 -33.10
C ALA A 45 -6.78 -20.51 -33.02
N LYS A 46 -7.91 -20.93 -33.62
CA LYS A 46 -8.30 -22.34 -33.71
C LYS A 46 -7.53 -23.13 -34.78
N ARG A 47 -6.98 -22.44 -35.79
CA ARG A 47 -6.24 -23.09 -36.88
C ARG A 47 -4.78 -23.34 -36.54
N ASP A 48 -4.22 -22.63 -35.57
CA ASP A 48 -2.82 -22.77 -35.19
C ASP A 48 -2.63 -23.80 -34.05
N PRO A 49 -2.07 -25.00 -34.34
CA PRO A 49 -1.90 -26.05 -33.35
C PRO A 49 -0.90 -25.66 -32.25
N GLU A 50 0.05 -24.77 -32.53
CA GLU A 50 1.06 -24.30 -31.58
C GLU A 50 0.46 -23.50 -30.42
N LEU A 51 -0.67 -22.82 -30.64
CA LEU A 51 -1.34 -22.07 -29.58
C LEU A 51 -1.94 -22.99 -28.50
N TYR A 52 -2.30 -24.23 -28.84
CA TYR A 52 -2.73 -25.22 -27.84
C TYR A 52 -1.57 -25.68 -26.96
N VAL A 53 -0.37 -25.83 -27.53
CA VAL A 53 0.84 -26.16 -26.78
C VAL A 53 1.21 -25.01 -25.85
N LEU A 54 1.19 -23.77 -26.37
CA LEU A 54 1.44 -22.59 -25.55
C LEU A 54 0.41 -22.45 -24.41
N LEU A 55 -0.87 -22.71 -24.70
CA LEU A 55 -1.94 -22.69 -23.69
C LEU A 55 -1.72 -23.75 -22.60
N ALA A 56 -1.29 -24.96 -22.96
CA ALA A 56 -0.95 -26.01 -22.00
C ALA A 56 0.20 -25.57 -21.07
N ILE A 57 1.26 -24.98 -21.62
CA ILE A 57 2.41 -24.51 -20.82
C ILE A 57 2.00 -23.36 -19.90
N MET A 58 1.31 -22.34 -20.44
CA MET A 58 0.88 -21.18 -19.65
C MET A 58 -0.07 -21.59 -18.53
N SER A 59 -1.09 -22.40 -18.83
CA SER A 59 -2.02 -22.91 -17.81
C SER A 59 -1.31 -23.74 -16.73
N GLY A 60 -0.30 -24.54 -17.08
CA GLY A 60 0.51 -25.27 -16.12
C GLY A 60 1.31 -24.35 -15.18
N VAL A 61 1.99 -23.34 -15.74
CA VAL A 61 2.77 -22.37 -14.95
C VAL A 61 1.88 -21.55 -14.03
N PHE A 62 0.78 -20.98 -14.56
CA PHE A 62 -0.16 -20.20 -13.75
C PHE A 62 -0.91 -21.07 -12.72
N GLY A 63 -1.22 -22.32 -13.05
CA GLY A 63 -1.83 -23.28 -12.12
C GLY A 63 -0.90 -23.62 -10.96
N LEU A 64 0.37 -23.92 -11.23
CA LEU A 64 1.36 -24.19 -10.19
C LEU A 64 1.63 -22.95 -9.32
N ALA A 65 1.79 -21.78 -9.94
CA ALA A 65 1.95 -20.53 -9.23
C ALA A 65 0.73 -20.22 -8.35
N GLY A 66 -0.48 -20.33 -8.91
CA GLY A 66 -1.74 -20.13 -8.18
C GLY A 66 -1.90 -21.11 -7.03
N TRP A 67 -1.56 -22.39 -7.23
CA TRP A 67 -1.58 -23.40 -6.16
C TRP A 67 -0.57 -23.06 -5.05
N HIS A 68 0.66 -22.70 -5.42
CA HIS A 68 1.70 -22.31 -4.46
C HIS A 68 1.26 -21.08 -3.65
N PHE A 69 0.77 -20.02 -4.29
CA PHE A 69 0.30 -18.81 -3.60
C PHE A 69 -0.98 -19.04 -2.80
N SER A 70 -1.85 -19.98 -3.20
CA SER A 70 -3.02 -20.36 -2.41
C SER A 70 -2.63 -21.11 -1.13
N ARG A 71 -1.54 -21.89 -1.16
CA ARG A 71 -1.07 -22.67 0.00
C ARG A 71 -0.16 -21.88 0.92
N SER A 72 0.58 -20.94 0.35
CA SER A 72 1.46 -20.02 1.03
C SER A 72 0.91 -18.61 0.84
N PRO A 73 -0.17 -18.23 1.58
CA PRO A 73 -0.63 -16.86 1.57
C PRO A 73 0.58 -15.99 1.87
N THR A 74 0.85 -15.00 1.02
CA THR A 74 1.93 -14.05 1.21
C THR A 74 1.59 -13.22 2.45
N SER A 75 1.89 -13.75 3.64
CA SER A 75 1.92 -12.94 4.86
C SER A 75 2.91 -11.82 4.61
N ALA A 76 2.58 -10.62 5.09
CA ALA A 76 3.38 -9.44 4.83
C ALA A 76 4.82 -9.74 5.27
N SER A 77 5.78 -9.67 4.34
CA SER A 77 7.19 -9.99 4.60
C SER A 77 7.83 -9.13 5.70
N SER A 78 7.11 -8.13 6.22
CA SER A 78 7.56 -7.21 7.26
C SER A 78 7.10 -7.58 8.67
N GLU A 79 6.19 -8.56 8.84
CA GLU A 79 5.85 -9.05 10.18
C GLU A 79 6.69 -10.29 10.51
N ARG A 80 7.76 -10.08 11.29
CA ARG A 80 8.42 -11.21 11.95
C ARG A 80 7.46 -11.69 13.03
N SER A 81 7.04 -12.95 12.97
CA SER A 81 6.38 -13.59 14.11
C SER A 81 7.37 -13.62 15.27
N VAL A 82 7.18 -12.73 16.24
CA VAL A 82 7.99 -12.65 17.45
C VAL A 82 7.30 -13.50 18.50
N ALA A 83 8.00 -14.53 18.99
CA ALA A 83 7.44 -15.44 19.99
C ALA A 83 7.12 -14.65 21.27
N LYS A 84 5.86 -14.74 21.69
CA LYS A 84 5.43 -14.26 23.00
C LYS A 84 6.06 -15.13 24.08
N ALA A 85 6.51 -14.54 25.19
CA ALA A 85 6.99 -15.30 26.32
C ALA A 85 5.81 -16.04 26.99
N THR A 86 5.99 -17.33 27.25
CA THR A 86 4.98 -18.18 27.89
C THR A 86 4.53 -17.58 29.22
N ASP A 87 3.22 -17.55 29.45
CA ASP A 87 2.54 -17.03 30.67
C ASP A 87 2.83 -15.57 31.03
N SER A 88 3.47 -14.81 30.14
CA SER A 88 3.77 -13.39 30.37
C SER A 88 2.53 -12.48 30.34
N GLU A 89 1.34 -13.03 30.18
CA GLU A 89 0.12 -12.23 30.19
C GLU A 89 -0.23 -11.77 31.61
N PRO A 90 -0.49 -10.46 31.81
CA PRO A 90 -0.80 -9.93 33.14
C PRO A 90 -2.06 -10.56 33.75
N TRP A 91 -3.02 -11.00 32.93
CA TRP A 91 -4.23 -11.68 33.40
C TRP A 91 -4.04 -13.18 33.72
N LYS A 92 -2.88 -13.76 33.37
CA LYS A 92 -2.52 -15.15 33.70
C LYS A 92 -1.68 -15.22 34.96
N ASP A 93 -0.66 -14.37 35.06
CA ASP A 93 0.28 -14.33 36.19
C ASP A 93 -0.16 -13.40 37.34
N GLY A 94 -1.26 -12.66 37.17
CA GLY A 94 -1.73 -11.67 38.15
C GLY A 94 -0.81 -10.45 38.30
N GLY A 95 0.16 -10.30 37.39
CA GLY A 95 1.09 -9.17 37.33
C GLY A 95 0.47 -7.91 36.73
N ALA A 96 1.05 -6.76 37.06
CA ALA A 96 0.69 -5.48 36.44
C ALA A 96 1.73 -5.12 35.38
N GLY A 97 1.33 -5.04 34.10
CA GLY A 97 2.23 -4.63 33.01
C GLY A 97 1.83 -5.15 31.62
N PRO A 98 2.50 -4.70 30.54
CA PRO A 98 2.35 -5.30 29.22
C PRO A 98 2.88 -6.75 29.21
N TYR A 99 2.41 -7.56 28.27
CA TYR A 99 2.96 -8.91 28.08
C TYR A 99 4.41 -8.86 27.60
N GLN A 100 5.16 -9.96 27.74
CA GLN A 100 6.57 -10.02 27.34
C GLN A 100 6.74 -10.82 26.05
N TYR A 101 7.81 -10.53 25.31
CA TYR A 101 8.17 -11.22 24.10
C TYR A 101 9.67 -11.50 24.01
N HIS A 102 10.03 -12.42 23.12
CA HIS A 102 11.39 -12.85 22.83
C HIS A 102 11.93 -12.13 21.59
N PRO A 103 12.72 -11.05 21.72
CA PRO A 103 13.23 -10.32 20.57
C PRO A 103 14.08 -11.24 19.69
N GLY A 104 13.89 -11.15 18.37
CA GLY A 104 14.64 -11.97 17.41
C GLY A 104 14.32 -13.48 17.44
N GLY A 105 13.40 -13.94 18.30
CA GLY A 105 13.13 -15.36 18.52
C GLY A 105 14.10 -16.04 19.48
N ASP A 106 14.93 -15.27 20.20
CA ASP A 106 15.79 -15.79 21.26
C ASP A 106 14.98 -15.99 22.55
N THR A 107 14.82 -17.24 22.98
CA THR A 107 14.03 -17.61 24.16
C THR A 107 14.69 -17.25 25.49
N SER A 108 15.97 -16.84 25.48
CA SER A 108 16.70 -16.46 26.68
C SER A 108 16.42 -15.02 27.14
N VAL A 109 16.13 -14.11 26.20
CA VAL A 109 15.90 -12.69 26.49
C VAL A 109 14.41 -12.39 26.45
N LYS A 110 13.90 -11.70 27.50
CA LYS A 110 12.52 -11.22 27.56
C LYS A 110 12.50 -9.71 27.51
N LYS A 111 11.63 -9.13 26.68
CA LYS A 111 11.40 -7.69 26.60
C LYS A 111 9.91 -7.39 26.73
N ASP A 112 9.60 -6.30 27.40
CA ASP A 112 8.22 -5.84 27.56
C ASP A 112 7.64 -5.37 26.23
N ALA A 113 6.41 -5.80 25.94
CA ALA A 113 5.70 -5.38 24.73
C ALA A 113 5.40 -3.88 24.76
N PRO A 114 5.37 -3.22 23.58
CA PRO A 114 4.85 -1.87 23.50
C PRO A 114 3.44 -1.82 24.09
N SER A 115 3.14 -0.74 24.83
CA SER A 115 1.87 -0.60 25.56
C SER A 115 0.66 -0.75 24.62
N ALA A 116 -0.39 -1.42 25.09
CA ALA A 116 -1.63 -1.64 24.33
C ALA A 116 -2.40 -0.36 23.95
N LEU A 117 -2.01 0.80 24.49
CA LEU A 117 -2.53 2.10 24.10
C LEU A 117 -1.69 2.64 22.94
N ASN A 118 -2.33 2.87 21.79
CA ASN A 118 -1.73 3.62 20.69
C ASN A 118 -1.37 5.03 21.17
N VAL A 119 -0.07 5.31 21.32
CA VAL A 119 0.40 6.65 21.66
C VAL A 119 0.74 7.37 20.36
N VAL A 120 -0.08 8.35 19.99
CA VAL A 120 0.20 9.25 18.87
C VAL A 120 1.17 10.31 19.35
N VAL A 121 2.39 10.29 18.83
CA VAL A 121 3.38 11.36 19.05
C VAL A 121 3.02 12.51 18.13
N ILE A 122 2.65 13.66 18.70
CA ILE A 122 2.37 14.89 17.94
C ILE A 122 3.64 15.76 17.96
N PRO A 123 4.39 15.86 16.85
CA PRO A 123 5.53 16.77 16.79
C PRO A 123 5.06 18.22 16.72
N ASN A 124 5.83 19.14 17.32
CA ASN A 124 5.65 20.60 17.26
C ASN A 124 4.37 21.13 17.94
N VAL A 125 4.25 20.86 19.23
CA VAL A 125 3.26 21.48 20.12
C VAL A 125 3.96 22.47 21.05
N THR A 126 3.46 23.70 21.15
CA THR A 126 3.99 24.74 22.06
C THR A 126 3.52 24.46 23.50
N LEU A 127 3.96 23.34 24.09
CA LEU A 127 3.74 23.10 25.51
C LEU A 127 4.77 23.86 26.36
N PRO A 128 4.40 24.27 27.58
CA PRO A 128 5.36 24.69 28.60
C PRO A 128 6.47 23.63 28.79
N LYS A 129 7.70 24.09 29.03
CA LYS A 129 8.91 23.26 29.12
C LYS A 129 8.75 22.07 30.09
N GLU A 130 8.07 22.29 31.22
CA GLU A 130 7.83 21.27 32.24
C GLU A 130 7.00 20.09 31.71
N LEU A 131 5.95 20.37 30.94
CA LEU A 131 5.09 19.34 30.35
C LEU A 131 5.77 18.67 29.15
N HIS A 132 6.54 19.44 28.39
CA HIS A 132 7.33 18.90 27.29
C HIS A 132 8.34 17.86 27.81
N ASP A 133 9.14 18.19 28.82
CA ASP A 133 10.18 17.27 29.30
C ASP A 133 9.59 16.02 30.00
N THR A 134 8.42 16.16 30.61
CA THR A 134 7.69 15.06 31.28
C THR A 134 7.11 14.06 30.27
N TYR A 135 6.43 14.53 29.23
CA TYR A 135 5.71 13.67 28.29
C TYR A 135 6.46 13.38 26.98
N ASN A 136 7.57 14.08 26.71
CA ASN A 136 8.42 13.79 25.55
C ASN A 136 9.18 12.48 25.76
N LYS A 137 9.04 11.58 24.78
CA LYS A 137 9.72 10.29 24.74
C LYS A 137 10.87 10.27 23.71
N TRP A 138 10.95 11.28 22.84
CA TRP A 138 11.95 11.35 21.79
C TRP A 138 13.35 11.59 22.40
N GLY A 139 14.29 10.68 22.13
CA GLY A 139 15.68 10.77 22.62
C GLY A 139 15.91 10.24 24.04
N LYS A 140 14.97 9.49 24.64
CA LYS A 140 15.17 8.79 25.91
C LYS A 140 15.44 7.30 25.65
N ASP A 141 16.47 6.75 26.30
CA ASP A 141 16.81 5.34 26.13
C ASP A 141 15.68 4.42 26.62
N GLY A 142 15.25 3.50 25.76
CA GLY A 142 14.23 2.49 26.08
C GLY A 142 12.80 2.77 25.56
N TYR A 143 12.59 3.83 24.76
CA TYR A 143 11.35 4.09 24.01
C TYR A 143 11.60 4.21 22.51
#